data_AF-A0A955EYK4-F1
#
_entry.id   AF-A0A955EYK4-F1
#
_cell.length_a   1.000
_cell.length_b   1.000
_cell.length_c   1.000
_cell.angle_alpha   90.00
_cell.angle_beta   90.00
_cell.angle_gamma   90.00
#
_symmetry.space_group_name_H-M   'P 1'
#
loop_
_entity.id
_entity.type
_entity.pdbx_description
1 polymer ?
#
loop_
_entity_poly.entity_id
_entity_poly.type
_entity_poly.pdbx_seq_one_letter_code
_entity_poly.pdbx_strand_id
1 'polypeptide(L)'
;FAARRLQEYLEANHIDPLRVMVTTLDADNRPDKNYLNALSYVYLVAPDPIHKSYQPVSLYTNNIWDAPAPSRVLATGNSFFNLVVSLRQHALRNFSSHAQPMAALIKTDYWSVRTIVEDGHQFWRSYFRFDGKYRVLPLHLPIYQDAVLAETYVKTLKAQFVQLRRWTYGASDIAYVVDKGFFKPNKVPKPDLLAKTWRLLEGHVTWAVGPILVLFGGFIPSLFHPKSYTANELPIIVSRVQTVALVIALVTVFLALKTLPPKPARYKRHRSLFMVLQWVYLPLTSLVYNSFAAFYSQTRLLLGKYMSKFDFTEKAVVTQNADGSKGKTKV
;
A
#
# COMPACT_ATOMS: atom_id res chain seq x y z
N PHE A 1 7.85 0.40 -21.60
CA PHE A 1 7.69 -0.16 -22.96
C PHE A 1 6.29 0.14 -23.52
N ALA A 2 5.23 -0.47 -22.99
CA ALA A 2 3.87 -0.35 -23.53
C ALA A 2 3.40 1.10 -23.79
N ALA A 3 3.58 2.02 -22.83
CA ALA A 3 3.15 3.40 -23.03
C ALA A 3 3.97 4.19 -24.07
N ARG A 4 5.24 3.82 -24.33
CA ARG A 4 5.99 4.39 -25.46
C ARG A 4 5.42 3.92 -26.79
N ARG A 5 5.08 2.62 -26.90
CA ARG A 5 4.42 2.06 -28.08
C ARG A 5 3.04 2.67 -28.30
N LEU A 6 2.31 2.96 -27.21
CA LEU A 6 1.05 3.70 -27.26
C LEU A 6 1.27 5.11 -27.81
N GLN A 7 2.32 5.82 -27.40
CA GLN A 7 2.61 7.16 -27.94
C GLN A 7 2.76 7.13 -29.47
N GLU A 8 3.56 6.21 -30.00
CA GLU A 8 3.74 6.05 -31.45
C GLU A 8 2.41 5.80 -32.18
N TYR A 9 1.53 4.99 -31.58
CA TYR A 9 0.18 4.76 -32.12
C TYR A 9 -0.67 6.03 -32.11
N LEU A 10 -0.64 6.81 -31.02
CA LEU A 10 -1.41 8.05 -30.93
C LEU A 10 -0.92 9.08 -31.94
N GLU A 11 0.39 9.18 -32.14
CA GLU A 11 1.01 10.07 -33.13
C GLU A 11 0.60 9.67 -34.56
N ALA A 12 0.68 8.38 -34.89
CA ALA A 12 0.28 7.86 -36.20
C ALA A 12 -1.21 8.06 -36.53
N ASN A 13 -2.07 8.12 -35.51
CA ASN A 13 -3.51 8.30 -35.66
C ASN A 13 -3.99 9.73 -35.35
N HIS A 14 -3.07 10.67 -35.12
CA HIS A 14 -3.38 12.06 -34.75
C HIS A 14 -4.33 12.20 -33.54
N ILE A 15 -4.18 11.32 -32.55
CA ILE A 15 -4.98 11.35 -31.31
C ILE A 15 -4.26 12.21 -30.27
N ASP A 16 -4.94 13.26 -29.82
CA ASP A 16 -4.44 14.16 -28.78
C ASP A 16 -4.19 13.40 -27.44
N PRO A 17 -2.95 13.39 -26.90
CA PRO A 17 -2.64 12.80 -25.60
C PRO A 17 -3.45 13.36 -24.41
N LEU A 18 -4.05 14.55 -24.54
CA LEU A 18 -4.97 15.09 -23.53
C LEU A 18 -6.30 14.34 -23.47
N ARG A 19 -6.65 13.58 -24.50
CA ARG A 19 -7.89 12.79 -24.55
C ARG A 19 -7.68 11.33 -24.16
N VAL A 20 -6.47 10.96 -23.74
CA VAL A 20 -6.10 9.58 -23.45
C VAL A 20 -5.70 9.43 -21.99
N MET A 21 -6.41 8.55 -21.29
CA MET A 21 -6.06 8.10 -19.94
C MET A 21 -5.38 6.74 -20.02
N VAL A 22 -4.26 6.59 -19.30
CA VAL A 22 -3.54 5.33 -19.19
C VAL A 22 -3.72 4.80 -17.77
N THR A 23 -4.31 3.63 -17.64
CA THR A 23 -4.54 2.97 -16.35
C THR A 23 -3.54 1.85 -16.15
N THR A 24 -2.91 1.84 -14.97
CA THR A 24 -2.02 0.77 -14.51
C THR A 24 -2.77 -0.08 -13.50
N LEU A 25 -2.95 -1.36 -13.82
CA LEU A 25 -3.61 -2.36 -12.99
C LEU A 25 -2.71 -3.61 -12.90
N ASP A 26 -2.60 -4.18 -11.70
CA ASP A 26 -2.04 -5.52 -11.53
C ASP A 26 -3.01 -6.57 -12.09
N ALA A 27 -2.50 -7.74 -12.46
CA ALA A 27 -3.29 -8.83 -13.04
C ALA A 27 -4.43 -9.33 -12.12
N ASP A 28 -4.30 -9.17 -10.79
CA ASP A 28 -5.31 -9.53 -9.82
C ASP A 28 -6.33 -8.41 -9.54
N ASN A 29 -6.20 -7.24 -10.17
CA ASN A 29 -7.10 -6.12 -9.96
C ASN A 29 -8.42 -6.33 -10.71
N ARG A 30 -9.53 -6.14 -9.98
CA ARG A 30 -10.90 -6.18 -10.50
C ARG A 30 -11.56 -4.83 -10.21
N PRO A 31 -11.57 -3.90 -11.18
CA PRO A 31 -12.20 -2.60 -11.01
C PRO A 31 -13.71 -2.71 -10.78
N ASP A 32 -14.29 -1.77 -10.04
CA ASP A 32 -15.75 -1.60 -10.02
C ASP A 32 -16.28 -1.40 -11.45
N LYS A 33 -17.50 -1.86 -11.71
CA LYS A 33 -18.15 -1.70 -13.03
C LYS A 33 -18.23 -0.24 -13.50
N ASN A 34 -18.25 0.72 -12.57
CA ASN A 34 -18.30 2.14 -12.86
C ASN A 34 -16.91 2.81 -12.89
N TYR A 35 -15.82 2.04 -12.75
CA TYR A 35 -14.46 2.58 -12.66
C TYR A 35 -14.11 3.50 -13.83
N LEU A 36 -14.33 3.05 -15.06
CA LEU A 36 -14.01 3.85 -16.25
C LEU A 36 -14.92 5.08 -16.37
N ASN A 37 -16.21 4.95 -16.05
CA ASN A 37 -17.16 6.07 -16.07
C ASN A 37 -16.73 7.16 -15.08
N ALA A 38 -16.40 6.77 -13.85
CA ALA A 38 -15.93 7.70 -12.82
C ALA A 38 -14.58 8.31 -13.19
N LEU A 39 -13.64 7.53 -13.72
CA LEU A 39 -12.35 8.03 -14.18
C LEU A 39 -12.53 9.11 -15.25
N SER A 40 -13.34 8.84 -16.28
CA SER A 40 -13.64 9.80 -17.35
C SER A 40 -14.31 11.06 -16.81
N TYR A 41 -15.32 10.92 -15.95
CA TYR A 41 -16.01 12.06 -15.34
C TYR A 41 -15.05 12.92 -14.52
N VAL A 42 -14.30 12.31 -13.59
CA VAL A 42 -13.39 13.03 -12.69
C VAL A 42 -12.24 13.67 -13.47
N TYR A 43 -11.75 13.05 -14.55
CA TYR A 43 -10.75 13.66 -15.43
C TYR A 43 -11.27 14.93 -16.11
N LEU A 44 -12.48 14.88 -16.68
CA LEU A 44 -13.08 16.00 -17.42
C LEU A 44 -13.41 17.20 -16.53
N VAL A 45 -13.85 16.97 -15.30
CA VAL A 45 -14.25 18.06 -14.38
C VAL A 45 -13.10 18.54 -13.47
N ALA A 46 -11.98 17.81 -13.42
CA ALA A 46 -10.86 18.20 -12.57
C ALA A 46 -10.17 19.46 -13.11
N PRO A 47 -9.96 20.50 -12.28
CA PRO A 47 -9.14 21.63 -12.68
C PRO A 47 -7.69 21.17 -12.84
N ASP A 48 -7.00 21.56 -13.90
CA ASP A 48 -5.63 21.12 -14.18
C ASP A 48 -5.46 19.58 -14.11
N PRO A 49 -6.12 18.83 -15.01
CA PRO A 49 -6.19 17.38 -14.93
C PRO A 49 -4.85 16.71 -15.32
N ILE A 50 -3.97 17.42 -16.02
CA ILE A 50 -2.65 16.91 -16.46
C ILE A 50 -1.72 16.70 -15.26
N HIS A 51 -1.78 17.54 -14.23
CA HIS A 51 -0.89 17.42 -13.07
C HIS A 51 -1.48 16.54 -11.96
N LYS A 52 -2.30 15.55 -12.34
CA LYS A 52 -2.97 14.66 -11.40
C LYS A 52 -2.86 13.20 -11.81
N SER A 53 -2.86 12.31 -10.81
CA SER A 53 -3.22 10.90 -10.97
C SER A 53 -4.56 10.63 -10.31
N TYR A 54 -5.22 9.56 -10.74
CA TYR A 54 -6.55 9.17 -10.29
C TYR A 54 -6.49 7.76 -9.73
N GLN A 55 -6.80 7.61 -8.45
CA GLN A 55 -6.55 6.36 -7.71
C GLN A 55 -7.81 5.83 -7.05
N PRO A 56 -8.31 4.63 -7.43
CA PRO A 56 -9.38 3.96 -6.72
C PRO A 56 -8.96 3.48 -5.33
N VAL A 57 -9.94 3.10 -4.51
CA VAL A 57 -9.70 2.54 -3.18
C VAL A 57 -9.37 1.04 -3.30
N SER A 58 -8.13 0.67 -3.04
CA SER A 58 -7.68 -0.73 -3.08
C SER A 58 -8.26 -1.55 -1.92
N LEU A 59 -9.04 -2.59 -2.24
CA LEU A 59 -9.65 -3.51 -1.29
C LEU A 59 -9.22 -4.96 -1.56
N TYR A 60 -8.55 -5.60 -0.61
CA TYR A 60 -7.97 -6.93 -0.75
C TYR A 60 -9.00 -8.03 -0.42
N THR A 61 -10.10 -8.09 -1.17
CA THR A 61 -11.27 -8.94 -0.84
C THR A 61 -11.55 -10.10 -1.80
N ASN A 62 -10.92 -10.14 -2.99
CA ASN A 62 -11.25 -11.13 -4.04
C ASN A 62 -11.23 -12.58 -3.55
N ASN A 63 -10.18 -12.98 -2.85
CA ASN A 63 -9.94 -14.33 -2.34
C ASN A 63 -9.84 -14.36 -0.80
N ILE A 64 -10.37 -13.33 -0.11
CA ILE A 64 -10.18 -13.16 1.35
C ILE A 64 -10.71 -14.35 2.15
N TRP A 65 -11.77 -15.01 1.67
CA TRP A 65 -12.32 -16.20 2.33
C TRP A 65 -11.43 -17.44 2.19
N ASP A 66 -10.46 -17.43 1.29
CA ASP A 66 -9.55 -18.55 0.99
C ASP A 66 -8.18 -18.37 1.65
N ALA A 67 -7.68 -17.13 1.72
CA ALA A 67 -6.38 -16.81 2.31
C ALA A 67 -6.25 -17.29 3.77
N PRO A 68 -5.04 -17.64 4.24
CA PRO A 68 -4.80 -18.02 5.64
C PRO A 68 -4.93 -16.83 6.60
N ALA A 69 -5.14 -17.11 7.89
CA ALA A 69 -5.42 -16.08 8.90
C ALA A 69 -4.42 -14.90 8.94
N PRO A 70 -3.09 -15.10 8.93
CA PRO A 70 -2.14 -13.98 8.92
C PRO A 70 -2.29 -13.08 7.69
N SER A 71 -2.43 -13.67 6.50
CA SER A 71 -2.64 -12.92 5.25
C SER A 71 -3.97 -12.18 5.24
N ARG A 72 -5.03 -12.75 5.83
CA ARG A 72 -6.33 -12.06 5.97
C ARG A 72 -6.23 -10.83 6.86
N VAL A 73 -5.59 -10.94 8.02
CA VAL A 73 -5.41 -9.79 8.94
C VAL A 73 -4.67 -8.65 8.24
N LEU A 74 -3.59 -8.95 7.50
CA LEU A 74 -2.84 -7.95 6.73
C LEU A 74 -3.66 -7.36 5.57
N ALA A 75 -4.33 -8.19 4.78
CA ALA A 75 -5.18 -7.75 3.67
C ALA A 75 -6.31 -6.83 4.14
N THR A 76 -6.98 -7.19 5.23
CA THR A 76 -8.03 -6.38 5.83
C THR A 76 -7.48 -5.07 6.40
N GLY A 77 -6.34 -5.11 7.09
CA GLY A 77 -5.65 -3.91 7.58
C GLY A 77 -5.26 -2.95 6.46
N ASN A 78 -4.69 -3.47 5.37
CA ASN A 78 -4.33 -2.67 4.19
C ASN A 78 -5.55 -2.08 3.50
N SER A 79 -6.66 -2.82 3.42
CA SER A 79 -7.91 -2.31 2.85
C SER A 79 -8.44 -1.14 3.65
N PHE A 80 -8.45 -1.25 4.98
CA PHE A 80 -8.87 -0.18 5.87
C PHE A 80 -7.94 1.04 5.79
N PHE A 81 -6.62 0.81 5.77
CA PHE A 81 -5.63 1.88 5.60
C PHE A 81 -5.85 2.65 4.29
N ASN A 82 -6.05 1.95 3.17
CA ASN A 82 -6.31 2.57 1.87
C ASN A 82 -7.62 3.37 1.87
N LEU A 83 -8.67 2.87 2.53
CA LEU A 83 -9.91 3.62 2.71
C LEU A 83 -9.68 4.92 3.49
N VAL A 84 -8.99 4.87 4.63
CA VAL A 84 -8.71 6.07 5.45
C VAL A 84 -7.83 7.07 4.71
N VAL A 85 -6.77 6.62 4.02
CA VAL A 85 -5.87 7.50 3.28
C VAL A 85 -6.56 8.10 2.05
N SER A 86 -7.54 7.42 1.44
CA SER A 86 -8.33 7.99 0.35
C SER A 86 -9.11 9.24 0.76
N LEU A 87 -9.46 9.39 2.04
CA LEU A 87 -10.10 10.58 2.60
C LEU A 87 -9.10 11.71 2.90
N ARG A 88 -7.79 11.45 2.78
CA ARG A 88 -6.70 12.38 3.08
C ARG A 88 -5.90 12.69 1.82
N GLN A 89 -6.52 13.40 0.87
CA GLN A 89 -5.92 13.72 -0.44
C GLN A 89 -4.52 14.35 -0.35
N HIS A 90 -4.26 15.16 0.68
CA HIS A 90 -2.96 15.80 0.91
C HIS A 90 -1.83 14.81 1.29
N ALA A 91 -2.16 13.57 1.65
CA ALA A 91 -1.22 12.51 2.02
C ALA A 91 -1.19 11.35 1.01
N LEU A 92 -2.11 11.34 0.04
CA LEU A 92 -2.25 10.27 -0.94
C LEU A 92 -1.09 10.30 -1.95
N ARG A 93 -0.55 9.12 -2.25
CA ARG A 93 0.48 8.86 -3.27
C ARG A 93 -0.02 7.77 -4.21
N ASN A 94 0.53 7.74 -5.42
CA ASN A 94 0.28 6.67 -6.39
C ASN A 94 0.57 5.31 -5.73
N PHE A 95 -0.35 4.37 -5.93
CA PHE A 95 -0.30 3.01 -5.44
C PHE A 95 -0.68 2.04 -6.58
N SER A 96 -0.57 0.73 -6.33
CA SER A 96 -0.70 -0.37 -7.30
C SER A 96 -1.73 -0.18 -8.42
N SER A 97 -2.88 0.41 -8.11
CA SER A 97 -3.94 0.74 -9.06
C SER A 97 -4.10 2.24 -9.21
N HIS A 98 -3.76 2.81 -10.37
CA HIS A 98 -3.97 4.24 -10.64
C HIS A 98 -4.01 4.53 -12.15
N ALA A 99 -4.57 5.68 -12.51
CA ALA A 99 -4.56 6.20 -13.86
C ALA A 99 -3.84 7.55 -13.96
N GLN A 100 -3.16 7.78 -15.07
CA GLN A 100 -2.51 9.05 -15.40
C GLN A 100 -2.87 9.48 -16.83
N PRO A 101 -3.01 10.79 -17.08
CA PRO A 101 -3.18 11.30 -18.43
C PRO A 101 -1.93 11.00 -19.26
N MET A 102 -2.11 10.62 -20.52
CA MET A 102 -0.99 10.33 -21.42
C MET A 102 -0.07 11.55 -21.58
N ALA A 103 -0.64 12.75 -21.66
CA ALA A 103 0.13 13.99 -21.66
C ALA A 103 1.04 14.15 -20.43
N ALA A 104 0.62 13.70 -19.25
CA ALA A 104 1.42 13.73 -18.02
C ALA A 104 2.55 12.70 -18.06
N LEU A 105 2.27 11.51 -18.59
CA LEU A 105 3.24 10.43 -18.75
C LEU A 105 4.35 10.81 -19.74
N ILE A 106 4.00 11.42 -20.88
CA ILE A 106 5.00 11.94 -21.83
C ILE A 106 5.91 12.96 -21.13
N LYS A 107 5.34 13.93 -20.41
CA LYS A 107 6.11 14.96 -19.70
C LYS A 107 7.04 14.37 -18.64
N THR A 108 6.67 13.27 -18.01
CA THR A 108 7.47 12.61 -16.96
C THR A 108 8.46 11.57 -17.51
N ASP A 109 8.51 11.37 -18.82
CA ASP A 109 9.24 10.27 -19.46
C ASP A 109 8.83 8.91 -18.86
N TYR A 110 7.51 8.68 -18.81
CA TYR A 110 6.85 7.44 -18.38
C TYR A 110 7.22 7.02 -16.95
N TRP A 111 7.07 5.75 -16.62
CA TRP A 111 7.43 5.12 -15.35
C TRP A 111 8.92 4.81 -15.25
N SER A 112 9.43 4.73 -14.02
CA SER A 112 10.86 4.47 -13.80
C SER A 112 11.19 3.01 -14.04
N VAL A 113 12.20 2.73 -14.86
CA VAL A 113 12.69 1.35 -15.09
C VAL A 113 13.78 0.93 -14.11
N ARG A 114 14.10 1.77 -13.12
CA ARG A 114 15.25 1.59 -12.21
C ARG A 114 14.86 1.23 -10.78
N THR A 115 13.60 1.40 -10.40
CA THR A 115 13.12 1.15 -9.04
C THR A 115 12.11 0.01 -9.02
N ILE A 116 12.12 -0.79 -7.96
CA ILE A 116 11.14 -1.85 -7.73
C ILE A 116 9.87 -1.35 -7.02
N VAL A 117 9.90 -0.11 -6.52
CA VAL A 117 8.77 0.59 -5.88
C VAL A 117 8.25 1.68 -6.81
N GLU A 118 7.99 1.25 -8.05
CA GLU A 118 7.73 2.11 -9.20
C GLU A 118 6.57 3.07 -8.95
N ASP A 119 5.41 2.57 -8.54
CA ASP A 119 4.19 3.37 -8.39
C ASP A 119 4.37 4.52 -7.39
N GLY A 120 4.86 4.20 -6.19
CA GLY A 120 5.16 5.21 -5.17
C GLY A 120 6.22 6.20 -5.63
N HIS A 121 7.25 5.73 -6.35
CA HIS A 121 8.31 6.57 -6.88
C HIS A 121 7.82 7.50 -7.99
N GLN A 122 6.84 7.05 -8.78
CA GLN A 122 6.24 7.82 -9.87
C GLN A 122 5.53 9.08 -9.35
N PHE A 123 4.97 9.03 -8.14
CA PHE A 123 4.46 10.23 -7.47
C PHE A 123 5.57 11.28 -7.30
N TRP A 124 6.75 10.90 -6.80
CA TRP A 124 7.85 11.84 -6.57
C TRP A 124 8.44 12.37 -7.88
N ARG A 125 8.57 11.52 -8.89
CA ARG A 125 9.00 11.95 -10.23
C ARG A 125 8.06 12.99 -10.81
N SER A 126 6.75 12.75 -10.72
CA SER A 126 5.73 13.70 -11.17
C SER A 126 5.74 14.98 -10.32
N TYR A 127 5.87 14.85 -9.00
CA TYR A 127 5.97 15.97 -8.07
C TYR A 127 7.11 16.93 -8.41
N PHE A 128 8.33 16.41 -8.67
CA PHE A 128 9.46 17.24 -9.09
C PHE A 128 9.34 17.74 -10.53
N ARG A 129 8.79 16.93 -11.45
CA ARG A 129 8.61 17.35 -12.84
C ARG A 129 7.63 18.51 -12.99
N PHE A 130 6.62 18.56 -12.12
CA PHE A 130 5.59 19.59 -12.12
C PHE A 130 5.76 20.62 -11.00
N ASP A 131 7.00 20.84 -10.53
CA ASP A 131 7.33 21.92 -9.58
C ASP A 131 6.45 21.92 -8.32
N GLY A 132 6.10 20.74 -7.82
CA GLY A 132 5.27 20.56 -6.63
C GLY A 132 3.77 20.63 -6.89
N LYS A 133 3.33 20.93 -8.12
CA LYS A 133 1.91 21.03 -8.53
C LYS A 133 1.28 19.68 -8.90
N TYR A 134 1.77 18.58 -8.35
CA TYR A 134 1.22 17.24 -8.59
C TYR A 134 0.36 16.75 -7.42
N ARG A 135 -0.81 16.16 -7.70
CA ARG A 135 -1.71 15.62 -6.67
C ARG A 135 -2.31 14.28 -7.11
N VAL A 136 -2.64 13.43 -6.15
CA VAL A 136 -3.44 12.22 -6.40
C VAL A 136 -4.88 12.52 -6.00
N LEU A 137 -5.81 12.32 -6.94
CA LEU A 137 -7.24 12.38 -6.65
C LEU A 137 -7.77 10.98 -6.37
N PRO A 138 -8.43 10.76 -5.22
CA PRO A 138 -9.10 9.52 -4.95
C PRO A 138 -10.32 9.39 -5.87
N LEU A 139 -10.47 8.22 -6.49
CA LEU A 139 -11.75 7.77 -7.01
C LEU A 139 -12.41 7.01 -5.87
N HIS A 140 -13.54 7.50 -5.34
CA HIS A 140 -14.27 6.86 -4.24
C HIS A 140 -15.05 5.62 -4.70
N LEU A 141 -14.41 4.80 -5.52
CA LEU A 141 -14.85 3.51 -5.99
C LEU A 141 -13.80 2.47 -5.60
N PRO A 142 -14.24 1.24 -5.28
CA PRO A 142 -13.32 0.17 -4.97
C PRO A 142 -12.61 -0.34 -6.22
N ILE A 143 -11.39 -0.82 -6.02
CA ILE A 143 -10.78 -1.81 -6.89
C ILE A 143 -10.39 -3.01 -6.06
N TYR A 144 -10.86 -4.18 -6.45
CA TYR A 144 -10.70 -5.39 -5.66
C TYR A 144 -9.42 -6.10 -6.06
N GLN A 145 -8.66 -6.55 -5.07
CA GLN A 145 -7.35 -7.19 -5.22
C GLN A 145 -7.32 -8.50 -4.43
N ASP A 146 -6.39 -9.38 -4.78
CA ASP A 146 -6.19 -10.65 -4.09
C ASP A 146 -5.35 -10.44 -2.82
N ALA A 147 -5.78 -11.04 -1.72
CA ALA A 147 -4.91 -11.29 -0.59
C ALA A 147 -3.83 -12.32 -0.97
N VAL A 148 -2.64 -12.21 -0.37
CA VAL A 148 -1.53 -13.13 -0.68
C VAL A 148 -1.93 -14.56 -0.32
N LEU A 149 -1.88 -15.44 -1.32
CA LEU A 149 -2.23 -16.83 -1.20
C LEU A 149 -1.41 -17.65 -2.19
N ALA A 150 -0.53 -18.49 -1.69
CA ALA A 150 0.24 -19.43 -2.49
C ALA A 150 -0.33 -20.86 -2.37
N GLU A 151 0.33 -21.82 -3.04
CA GLU A 151 -0.05 -23.24 -3.01
C GLU A 151 -0.11 -23.82 -1.59
N THR A 152 0.90 -23.50 -0.76
CA THR A 152 1.00 -24.01 0.62
C THR A 152 1.01 -22.87 1.63
N TYR A 153 0.71 -23.21 2.90
CA TYR A 153 0.69 -22.24 3.99
C TYR A 153 2.05 -21.55 4.17
N VAL A 154 3.14 -22.33 4.21
CA VAL A 154 4.51 -21.80 4.37
C VAL A 154 4.92 -20.94 3.17
N LYS A 155 4.59 -21.36 1.93
CA LYS A 155 4.82 -20.53 0.74
C LYS A 155 4.07 -19.20 0.85
N THR A 156 2.84 -19.21 1.36
CA THR A 156 2.03 -17.99 1.55
C THR A 156 2.69 -17.03 2.53
N LEU A 157 3.16 -17.51 3.68
CA LEU A 157 3.85 -16.67 4.67
C LEU A 157 5.13 -16.05 4.10
N LYS A 158 5.94 -16.85 3.38
CA LYS A 158 7.15 -16.35 2.70
C LYS A 158 6.80 -15.31 1.64
N ALA A 159 5.79 -15.58 0.81
CA ALA A 159 5.34 -14.66 -0.24
C ALA A 159 4.84 -13.33 0.35
N GLN A 160 4.14 -13.37 1.48
CA GLN A 160 3.67 -12.18 2.20
C GLN A 160 4.85 -11.32 2.68
N PHE A 161 5.89 -11.95 3.23
CA PHE A 161 7.11 -11.25 3.65
C PHE A 161 7.85 -10.65 2.46
N VAL A 162 7.98 -11.40 1.35
CA VAL A 162 8.60 -10.93 0.10
C VAL A 162 7.82 -9.77 -0.52
N GLN A 163 6.49 -9.74 -0.40
CA GLN A 163 5.70 -8.59 -0.84
C GLN A 163 6.01 -7.36 0.01
N LEU A 164 5.91 -7.49 1.34
CA LEU A 164 6.03 -6.34 2.23
C LEU A 164 7.45 -5.78 2.28
N ARG A 165 8.49 -6.62 2.19
CA ARG A 165 9.87 -6.13 2.06
C ARG A 165 10.07 -5.26 0.82
N ARG A 166 9.32 -5.50 -0.27
CA ARG A 166 9.39 -4.66 -1.49
C ARG A 166 8.72 -3.33 -1.23
N TRP A 167 7.57 -3.32 -0.57
CA TRP A 167 6.87 -2.08 -0.22
C TRP A 167 7.69 -1.21 0.73
N THR A 168 8.30 -1.81 1.75
CA THR A 168 9.13 -1.07 2.72
C THR A 168 10.46 -0.61 2.13
N TYR A 169 10.92 -1.24 1.04
CA TYR A 169 12.04 -0.73 0.24
C TYR A 169 11.75 0.67 -0.34
N GLY A 170 10.49 1.13 -0.31
CA GLY A 170 10.09 2.52 -0.53
C GLY A 170 10.91 3.55 0.25
N ALA A 171 11.58 3.15 1.33
CA ALA A 171 12.55 3.98 2.05
C ALA A 171 13.67 4.52 1.13
N SER A 172 13.95 3.87 0.00
CA SER A 172 14.88 4.38 -1.02
C SER A 172 14.45 5.73 -1.59
N ASP A 173 13.14 6.02 -1.62
CA ASP A 173 12.62 7.30 -2.09
C ASP A 173 13.05 8.48 -1.21
N ILE A 174 13.39 8.25 0.06
CA ILE A 174 13.86 9.32 0.96
C ILE A 174 15.12 9.96 0.37
N ALA A 175 16.08 9.15 -0.05
CA ALA A 175 17.30 9.65 -0.68
C ALA A 175 17.01 10.40 -1.99
N TYR A 176 16.08 9.90 -2.80
CA TYR A 176 15.65 10.56 -4.04
C TYR A 176 15.02 11.92 -3.78
N VAL A 177 14.11 12.01 -2.81
CA VAL A 177 13.42 13.26 -2.43
C VAL A 177 14.41 14.26 -1.83
N VAL A 178 15.35 13.81 -1.01
CA VAL A 178 16.39 14.67 -0.43
C VAL A 178 17.30 15.23 -1.52
N ASP A 179 17.83 14.38 -2.40
CA ASP A 179 18.69 14.79 -3.52
C ASP A 179 17.99 15.78 -4.45
N LYS A 180 16.79 15.45 -4.91
CA LYS A 180 16.04 16.29 -5.86
C LYS A 180 15.49 17.56 -5.23
N GLY A 181 15.11 17.50 -3.95
CA GLY A 181 14.44 18.59 -3.25
C GLY A 181 15.39 19.62 -2.65
N PHE A 182 16.54 19.18 -2.13
CA PHE A 182 17.43 20.02 -1.34
C PHE A 182 18.82 20.20 -1.95
N PHE A 183 19.34 19.20 -2.68
CA PHE A 183 20.67 19.30 -3.30
C PHE A 183 20.66 19.73 -4.77
N LYS A 184 19.51 19.65 -5.44
CA LYS A 184 19.35 20.10 -6.83
C LYS A 184 18.42 21.30 -6.93
N PRO A 185 18.73 22.28 -7.81
CA PRO A 185 17.82 23.39 -8.10
C PRO A 185 16.46 22.88 -8.56
N ASN A 186 15.39 23.40 -7.96
CA ASN A 186 14.00 23.10 -8.29
C ASN A 186 13.08 24.27 -7.89
N LYS A 187 11.87 24.32 -8.46
CA LYS A 187 10.88 25.37 -8.15
C LYS A 187 9.81 24.92 -7.15
N VAL A 188 10.04 23.79 -6.46
CA VAL A 188 9.08 23.25 -5.51
C VAL A 188 9.00 24.14 -4.27
N PRO A 189 7.79 24.48 -3.77
CA PRO A 189 7.64 25.22 -2.52
C PRO A 189 8.29 24.49 -1.33
N LYS A 190 9.26 25.13 -0.67
CA LYS A 190 10.06 24.49 0.39
C LYS A 190 9.27 24.03 1.61
N PRO A 191 8.24 24.75 2.11
CA PRO A 191 7.42 24.24 3.21
C PRO A 191 6.68 22.96 2.86
N ASP A 192 6.14 22.87 1.64
CA ASP A 192 5.44 21.68 1.15
C ASP A 192 6.41 20.50 0.97
N LEU A 193 7.60 20.76 0.41
CA LEU A 193 8.66 19.77 0.27
C LEU A 193 9.11 19.24 1.63
N LEU A 194 9.35 20.12 2.62
CA LEU A 194 9.77 19.73 3.96
C LEU A 194 8.71 18.88 4.65
N ALA A 195 7.44 19.30 4.62
CA ALA A 195 6.34 18.55 5.22
C ALA A 195 6.17 17.15 4.59
N LYS A 196 6.28 17.06 3.25
CA LYS A 196 6.22 15.78 2.52
C LYS A 196 7.43 14.89 2.80
N THR A 197 8.63 15.47 2.87
CA THR A 197 9.87 14.73 3.18
C THR A 197 9.83 14.20 4.61
N TRP A 198 9.40 15.03 5.57
CA TRP A 198 9.23 14.62 6.96
C TRP A 198 8.22 13.49 7.10
N ARG A 199 7.05 13.59 6.46
CA ARG A 199 6.05 12.52 6.45
C ARG A 199 6.59 11.23 5.82
N LEU A 200 7.36 11.32 4.75
CA LEU A 200 7.97 10.15 4.12
C LEU A 200 8.97 9.48 5.07
N LEU A 201 9.84 10.26 5.70
CA LEU A 201 10.83 9.78 6.66
C LEU A 201 10.15 9.15 7.88
N GLU A 202 9.27 9.92 8.54
CA GLU A 202 8.52 9.48 9.72
C GLU A 202 7.73 8.21 9.40
N GLY A 203 7.05 8.14 8.26
CA GLY A 203 6.31 6.95 7.86
C GLY A 203 7.19 5.70 7.75
N HIS A 204 8.38 5.80 7.16
CA HIS A 204 9.30 4.66 7.06
C HIS A 204 9.98 4.30 8.39
N VAL A 205 10.25 5.28 9.26
CA VAL A 205 10.75 5.04 10.62
C VAL A 205 9.68 4.31 11.43
N THR A 206 8.47 4.87 11.50
CA THR A 206 7.34 4.30 12.24
C THR A 206 6.95 2.92 11.72
N TRP A 207 7.06 2.65 10.41
CA TRP A 207 6.85 1.30 9.88
C TRP A 207 7.87 0.28 10.43
N ALA A 208 9.13 0.69 10.61
CA ALA A 208 10.18 -0.18 11.14
C ALA A 208 10.11 -0.33 12.66
N VAL A 209 10.06 0.78 13.41
CA VAL A 209 10.18 0.74 14.88
C VAL A 209 8.85 0.72 15.61
N GLY A 210 7.75 1.15 14.98
CA GLY A 210 6.45 1.37 15.63
C GLY A 210 5.92 0.14 16.38
N PRO A 211 5.74 -1.01 15.72
CA PRO A 211 5.29 -2.24 16.40
C PRO A 211 6.20 -2.66 17.57
N ILE A 212 7.52 -2.52 17.43
CA ILE A 212 8.48 -2.83 18.51
C ILE A 212 8.31 -1.87 19.69
N LEU A 213 8.20 -0.57 19.44
CA LEU A 213 8.01 0.43 20.49
C LEU A 213 6.66 0.28 21.19
N VAL A 214 5.61 -0.09 20.46
CA VAL A 214 4.30 -0.40 21.06
C VAL A 214 4.42 -1.62 21.97
N LEU A 215 5.08 -2.69 21.55
CA LEU A 215 5.20 -3.92 22.35
C LEU A 215 6.14 -3.77 23.56
N PHE A 216 7.29 -3.12 23.37
CA PHE A 216 8.39 -3.14 24.34
C PHE A 216 8.77 -1.77 24.90
N GLY A 217 8.42 -0.67 24.22
CA GLY A 217 8.92 0.67 24.50
C GLY A 217 8.62 1.16 25.91
N GLY A 218 7.43 0.85 26.44
CA GLY A 218 7.05 1.22 27.80
C GLY A 218 7.93 0.61 28.90
N PHE A 219 8.52 -0.56 28.65
CA PHE A 219 9.32 -1.30 29.63
C PHE A 219 10.80 -0.91 29.62
N ILE A 220 11.28 -0.21 28.58
CA ILE A 220 12.70 0.10 28.41
C ILE A 220 13.26 0.85 29.63
N PRO A 221 12.65 1.93 30.14
CA PRO A 221 13.22 2.66 31.28
C PRO A 221 13.24 1.83 32.58
N SER A 222 12.22 1.01 32.83
CA SER A 222 12.13 0.15 34.03
C SER A 222 13.25 -0.89 34.06
N LEU A 223 13.71 -1.36 32.90
CA LEU A 223 14.84 -2.30 32.81
C LEU A 223 16.16 -1.71 33.32
N PHE A 224 16.43 -0.43 33.05
CA PHE A 224 17.68 0.23 33.44
C PHE A 224 17.58 0.97 34.78
N HIS A 225 16.38 1.44 35.15
CA HIS A 225 16.16 2.23 36.37
C HIS A 225 14.96 1.68 37.18
N PRO A 226 15.02 0.43 37.67
CA PRO A 226 13.88 -0.24 38.31
C PRO A 226 13.43 0.44 39.62
N LYS A 227 14.29 1.23 40.26
CA LYS A 227 13.96 2.00 41.47
C LYS A 227 13.35 3.38 41.19
N SER A 228 13.37 3.82 39.93
CA SER A 228 12.80 5.11 39.56
C SER A 228 11.29 5.02 39.47
N TYR A 229 10.59 5.93 40.13
CA TYR A 229 9.13 6.02 40.07
C TYR A 229 8.65 6.24 38.62
N THR A 230 9.24 7.21 37.91
CA THR A 230 8.87 7.56 36.53
C THR A 230 9.11 6.41 35.55
N ALA A 231 10.15 5.59 35.78
CA ALA A 231 10.45 4.44 34.95
C ALA A 231 9.39 3.33 35.07
N ASN A 232 8.75 3.20 36.24
CA ASN A 232 7.68 2.24 36.49
C ASN A 232 6.29 2.79 36.18
N GLU A 233 6.10 4.11 36.09
CA GLU A 233 4.86 4.71 35.62
C GLU A 233 4.65 4.58 34.10
N LEU A 234 5.73 4.63 33.31
CA LEU A 234 5.62 4.60 31.85
C LEU A 234 4.87 3.36 31.31
N PRO A 235 5.15 2.11 31.75
CA PRO A 235 4.35 0.95 31.35
C PRO A 235 2.85 1.11 31.64
N ILE A 236 2.49 1.75 32.75
CA ILE A 236 1.10 1.96 33.15
C ILE A 236 0.42 2.96 32.20
N ILE A 237 1.10 4.06 31.89
CA ILE A 237 0.59 5.07 30.93
C ILE A 237 0.42 4.43 29.54
N VAL A 238 1.44 3.70 29.08
CA VAL A 238 1.39 2.99 27.79
C VAL A 238 0.23 1.99 27.76
N SER A 239 0.03 1.21 28.82
CA SER A 239 -1.09 0.27 28.95
C SER A 239 -2.46 0.95 28.85
N ARG A 240 -2.64 2.11 29.49
CA ARG A 240 -3.89 2.89 29.40
C ARG A 240 -4.15 3.38 27.97
N VAL A 241 -3.13 3.94 27.32
CA VAL A 241 -3.22 4.40 25.93
C VAL A 241 -3.53 3.22 25.00
N GLN A 242 -2.87 2.08 25.20
CA GLN A 242 -3.12 0.86 24.42
C GLN A 242 -4.53 0.31 24.64
N THR A 243 -5.08 0.41 25.85
CA THR A 243 -6.46 0.00 26.12
C THR A 243 -7.45 0.81 25.29
N VAL A 244 -7.28 2.13 25.21
CA VAL A 244 -8.08 2.99 24.33
C VAL A 244 -7.87 2.62 22.85
N ALA A 245 -6.63 2.40 22.44
CA ALA A 245 -6.31 1.98 21.07
C ALA A 245 -6.94 0.63 20.71
N LEU A 246 -7.01 -0.32 21.65
CA LEU A 246 -7.68 -1.62 21.46
C LEU A 246 -9.18 -1.45 21.25
N VAL A 247 -9.85 -0.55 21.97
CA VAL A 247 -11.27 -0.24 21.74
C VAL A 247 -11.49 0.29 20.32
N ILE A 248 -10.65 1.23 19.87
CA ILE A 248 -10.70 1.76 18.50
C ILE A 248 -10.41 0.65 17.46
N ALA A 249 -9.45 -0.23 17.75
CA ALA A 249 -9.15 -1.37 16.91
C ALA A 249 -10.34 -2.32 16.79
N LEU A 250 -11.07 -2.60 17.88
CA LEU A 250 -12.28 -3.43 17.84
C LEU A 250 -13.38 -2.82 16.96
N VAL A 251 -13.59 -1.49 17.03
CA VAL A 251 -14.52 -0.79 16.12
C VAL A 251 -14.06 -0.92 14.67
N THR A 252 -12.76 -0.77 14.41
CA THR A 252 -12.16 -0.92 13.08
C THR A 252 -12.35 -2.33 12.53
N VAL A 253 -12.11 -3.34 13.37
CA VAL A 253 -12.35 -4.74 13.06
C VAL A 253 -13.82 -4.98 12.72
N PHE A 254 -14.74 -4.44 13.52
CA PHE A 254 -16.17 -4.57 13.26
C PHE A 254 -16.57 -3.99 11.90
N LEU A 255 -16.11 -2.77 11.58
CA LEU A 255 -16.36 -2.14 10.28
C LEU A 255 -15.76 -2.98 9.14
N ALA A 256 -14.55 -3.50 9.33
CA ALA A 256 -13.89 -4.33 8.35
C ALA A 256 -14.61 -5.67 8.11
N LEU A 257 -15.20 -6.27 9.15
CA LEU A 257 -16.02 -7.47 9.01
C LEU A 257 -17.33 -7.18 8.26
N LYS A 258 -17.89 -5.97 8.38
CA LYS A 258 -19.08 -5.53 7.65
C LYS A 258 -18.81 -5.26 6.17
N THR A 259 -17.59 -4.91 5.79
CA THR A 259 -17.19 -4.69 4.39
C THR A 259 -16.73 -5.98 3.68
N LEU A 260 -16.68 -7.11 4.39
CA LEU A 260 -16.33 -8.39 3.76
C LEU A 260 -17.36 -8.82 2.72
N PRO A 261 -16.91 -9.42 1.60
CA PRO A 261 -17.82 -10.05 0.65
C PRO A 261 -18.60 -11.19 1.32
N PRO A 262 -19.77 -11.57 0.78
CA PRO A 262 -20.55 -12.67 1.34
C PRO A 262 -19.72 -13.95 1.41
N LYS A 263 -19.85 -14.68 2.52
CA LYS A 263 -19.13 -15.94 2.71
C LYS A 263 -19.57 -16.95 1.64
N PRO A 264 -18.64 -17.56 0.88
CA PRO A 264 -18.97 -18.61 -0.07
C PRO A 264 -19.66 -19.82 0.59
N ALA A 265 -20.64 -20.41 -0.08
CA ALA A 265 -21.40 -21.57 0.42
C ALA A 265 -20.52 -22.78 0.78
N ARG A 266 -19.36 -22.93 0.14
CA ARG A 266 -18.36 -23.98 0.43
C ARG A 266 -17.78 -23.92 1.84
N TYR A 267 -17.91 -22.80 2.55
CA TYR A 267 -17.36 -22.63 3.90
C TYR A 267 -18.42 -22.78 4.98
N LYS A 268 -18.16 -23.70 5.92
CA LYS A 268 -19.03 -23.96 7.09
C LYS A 268 -19.10 -22.74 8.04
N ARG A 269 -20.01 -22.80 9.03
CA ARG A 269 -20.21 -21.72 10.02
C ARG A 269 -18.94 -21.39 10.83
N HIS A 270 -18.11 -22.38 11.16
CA HIS A 270 -16.86 -22.14 11.89
C HIS A 270 -15.87 -21.22 11.16
N ARG A 271 -15.93 -21.09 9.82
CA ARG A 271 -15.08 -20.15 9.08
C ARG A 271 -15.37 -18.70 9.46
N SER A 272 -16.63 -18.38 9.76
CA SER A 272 -17.04 -17.07 10.26
C SER A 272 -16.48 -16.80 11.66
N LEU A 273 -16.50 -17.80 12.55
CA LEU A 273 -15.87 -17.70 13.87
C LEU A 273 -14.36 -17.46 13.76
N PHE A 274 -13.66 -18.23 12.92
CA PHE A 274 -12.22 -18.03 12.69
C PHE A 274 -11.88 -16.69 12.03
N MET A 275 -12.81 -16.08 11.30
CA MET A 275 -12.64 -14.72 10.76
C MET A 275 -12.61 -13.66 11.88
N VAL A 276 -13.26 -13.93 13.01
CA VAL A 276 -13.21 -13.06 14.20
C VAL A 276 -12.00 -13.42 15.06
N LEU A 277 -11.73 -14.70 15.29
CA LEU A 277 -10.63 -15.11 16.18
C LEU A 277 -9.24 -14.76 15.62
N GLN A 278 -9.08 -14.63 14.30
CA GLN A 278 -7.78 -14.32 13.69
C GLN A 278 -7.15 -13.00 14.16
N TRP A 279 -7.93 -12.06 14.70
CA TRP A 279 -7.40 -10.77 15.13
C TRP A 279 -6.40 -10.87 16.28
N VAL A 280 -6.37 -12.00 16.98
CA VAL A 280 -5.29 -12.34 17.93
C VAL A 280 -3.90 -12.34 17.27
N TYR A 281 -3.81 -12.54 15.95
CA TYR A 281 -2.55 -12.49 15.23
C TYR A 281 -2.01 -11.07 15.03
N LEU A 282 -2.79 -10.02 15.28
CA LEU A 282 -2.42 -8.63 14.95
C LEU A 282 -1.06 -8.21 15.54
N PRO A 283 -0.71 -8.49 16.82
CA PRO A 283 0.60 -8.14 17.35
C PRO A 283 1.74 -8.87 16.64
N LEU A 284 1.57 -10.18 16.39
CA LEU A 284 2.58 -11.00 15.73
C LEU A 284 2.77 -10.59 14.27
N THR A 285 1.68 -10.37 13.54
CA THR A 285 1.75 -9.93 12.14
C THR A 285 2.35 -8.53 12.04
N SER A 286 2.05 -7.64 12.97
CA SER A 286 2.67 -6.31 13.00
C SER A 286 4.17 -6.39 13.25
N LEU A 287 4.63 -7.24 14.17
CA LEU A 287 6.06 -7.40 14.42
C LEU A 287 6.81 -7.99 13.21
N VAL A 288 6.30 -9.09 12.66
CA VAL A 288 7.00 -9.82 11.58
C VAL A 288 6.89 -9.10 10.24
N TYR A 289 5.68 -8.67 9.87
CA TYR A 289 5.39 -8.21 8.52
C TYR A 289 5.46 -6.69 8.35
N ASN A 290 5.34 -5.90 9.43
CA ASN A 290 5.66 -4.47 9.38
C ASN A 290 7.12 -4.24 9.79
N SER A 291 7.48 -4.48 11.05
CA SER A 291 8.82 -4.13 11.56
C SER A 291 9.94 -4.91 10.88
N PHE A 292 9.93 -6.25 10.92
CA PHE A 292 11.06 -7.02 10.40
C PHE A 292 11.19 -6.96 8.87
N ALA A 293 10.08 -6.85 8.13
CA ALA A 293 10.13 -6.60 6.69
C ALA A 293 10.79 -5.23 6.38
N ALA A 294 10.44 -4.20 7.15
CA ALA A 294 11.03 -2.88 7.02
C ALA A 294 12.52 -2.87 7.36
N PHE A 295 12.92 -3.43 8.51
CA PHE A 295 14.34 -3.59 8.86
C PHE A 295 15.11 -4.36 7.79
N TYR A 296 14.56 -5.46 7.28
CA TYR A 296 15.21 -6.21 6.21
C TYR A 296 15.52 -5.32 5.00
N SER A 297 14.53 -4.58 4.51
CA SER A 297 14.72 -3.68 3.35
C SER A 297 15.67 -2.51 3.63
N GLN A 298 15.55 -1.88 4.80
CA GLN A 298 16.35 -0.72 5.19
C GLN A 298 17.81 -1.09 5.50
N THR A 299 18.06 -2.23 6.15
CA THR A 299 19.43 -2.75 6.35
C THR A 299 20.09 -3.10 5.02
N ARG A 300 19.34 -3.61 4.03
CA ARG A 300 19.89 -3.81 2.68
C ARG A 300 20.29 -2.50 2.03
N LEU A 301 19.49 -1.44 2.16
CA LEU A 301 19.84 -0.10 1.69
C LEU A 301 21.11 0.42 2.38
N LEU A 302 21.19 0.30 3.71
CA LEU A 302 22.36 0.70 4.50
C LEU A 302 23.64 -0.02 4.07
N LEU A 303 23.54 -1.32 3.75
CA LEU A 303 24.68 -2.14 3.32
C LEU A 303 24.94 -2.09 1.79
N GLY A 304 24.27 -1.22 1.04
CA GLY A 304 24.42 -1.12 -0.41
C GLY A 304 23.92 -2.35 -1.20
N LYS A 305 23.17 -3.25 -0.57
CA LYS A 305 22.61 -4.48 -1.19
C LYS A 305 21.28 -4.19 -1.87
N TYR A 306 21.30 -3.32 -2.88
CA TYR A 306 20.10 -2.81 -3.55
C TYR A 306 19.21 -3.91 -4.16
N MET A 307 17.90 -3.72 -4.07
CA MET A 307 16.90 -4.58 -4.69
C MET A 307 16.59 -4.07 -6.11
N SER A 308 17.33 -4.55 -7.10
CA SER A 308 17.15 -4.18 -8.51
C SER A 308 16.20 -5.11 -9.27
N LYS A 309 15.95 -6.32 -8.76
CA LYS A 309 15.03 -7.30 -9.35
C LYS A 309 13.69 -7.27 -8.62
N PHE A 310 12.62 -7.26 -9.40
CA PHE A 310 11.25 -7.34 -8.89
C PHE A 310 10.88 -8.81 -8.65
N ASP A 311 10.72 -9.19 -7.40
CA ASP A 311 10.23 -10.54 -7.05
C ASP A 311 8.70 -10.57 -7.15
N PHE A 312 8.15 -11.37 -8.08
CA PHE A 312 6.70 -11.54 -8.18
C PHE A 312 6.13 -12.20 -6.91
N THR A 313 4.97 -11.73 -6.47
CA THR A 313 4.24 -12.35 -5.36
C THR A 313 3.15 -13.22 -5.93
N GLU A 314 3.22 -14.53 -5.69
CA GLU A 314 2.16 -15.46 -6.09
C GLU A 314 0.85 -15.11 -5.38
N LYS A 315 -0.22 -14.92 -6.16
CA LYS A 315 -1.59 -14.80 -5.67
C LYS A 315 -2.44 -15.80 -6.44
N ALA A 316 -3.04 -16.73 -5.72
CA ALA A 316 -3.90 -17.77 -6.30
C ALA A 316 -5.36 -17.52 -5.92
N VAL A 317 -6.26 -17.93 -6.83
CA VAL A 317 -7.70 -18.00 -6.58
C VAL A 317 -8.10 -19.46 -6.47
N VAL A 318 -8.89 -19.81 -5.45
CA VAL A 318 -9.43 -21.16 -5.31
C VAL A 318 -10.64 -21.30 -6.24
N THR A 319 -10.47 -22.10 -7.28
CA THR A 319 -11.52 -22.49 -8.22
C THR A 319 -12.15 -23.80 -7.77
N GLN A 320 -13.48 -23.89 -7.85
CA GLN A 320 -14.16 -25.17 -7.76
C GLN A 320 -14.16 -25.77 -9.15
N ASN A 321 -13.56 -26.96 -9.29
CA ASN A 321 -13.66 -27.73 -10.51
C ASN A 321 -15.10 -28.27 -10.64
N ALA A 322 -15.52 -28.59 -11.87
CA ALA A 322 -16.87 -29.10 -12.15
C ALA A 322 -17.20 -30.40 -11.39
N ASP A 323 -16.20 -31.14 -10.92
CA ASP A 323 -16.29 -32.36 -10.12
C ASP A 323 -16.35 -32.12 -8.60
N GLY A 324 -16.37 -30.85 -8.15
CA GLY A 324 -16.37 -30.47 -6.74
C GLY A 324 -15.00 -30.52 -6.05
N SER A 325 -13.93 -30.92 -6.76
CA SER A 325 -12.56 -30.87 -6.25
C SER A 325 -12.02 -29.44 -6.19
N LYS A 326 -11.03 -29.21 -5.31
CA LYS A 326 -10.45 -27.89 -5.09
C LYS A 326 -9.25 -27.69 -6.02
N GLY A 327 -9.39 -26.80 -7.00
CA GLY A 327 -8.28 -26.27 -7.78
C GLY A 327 -7.73 -24.98 -7.17
N LYS A 328 -6.44 -24.72 -7.33
CA LYS A 328 -5.85 -23.38 -7.16
C LYS A 328 -5.34 -22.95 -8.52
N THR A 329 -5.90 -21.89 -9.08
CA THR A 329 -5.40 -21.29 -10.31
C THR A 329 -4.50 -20.12 -9.94
N LYS A 330 -3.26 -20.10 -10.46
CA LYS A 330 -2.34 -18.97 -10.31
C LYS A 330 -2.87 -17.80 -11.15
N VAL A 331 -2.87 -16.60 -10.57
CA VAL A 331 -3.20 -15.33 -11.25
C VAL A 331 -1.92 -14.57 -11.52
#